data_AF-A0A7L4IF70-F1
#
_entry.id   AF-A0A7L4IF70-F1
#
_cell.length_a   1.000
_cell.length_b   1.000
_cell.length_c   1.000
_cell.angle_alpha   90.00
_cell.angle_beta   90.00
_cell.angle_gamma   90.00
#
_symmetry.space_group_name_H-M   'P 1'
#
loop_
_entity.id
_entity.type
_entity.pdbx_description
1 polymer ?
#
loop_
_entity_poly.entity_id
_entity_poly.type
_entity_poly.pdbx_seq_one_letter_code
_entity_poly.pdbx_strand_id
1 'polypeptide(L)'
;TFTVFLVSFAGMITKSNHASLVKIYAYDGVLFQKGVVCPTCNIEKPARSKHCSFCSMCVHRFDHHCVWVNNCIGAFNAKYFFLYLFTLSAMAASIAIITAAFLIQVVLLSNVMRGSYIDDQGQEHAVEILFLIQ
;
A
#
# COMPACT_ATOMS: atom_id res chain seq x y z
N THR A 1 0.63 -10.59 -9.74
CA THR A 1 0.22 -9.23 -9.29
C THR A 1 1.39 -8.42 -8.76
N PHE A 2 2.17 -8.92 -7.79
CA PHE A 2 3.33 -8.22 -7.21
C PHE A 2 4.47 -7.89 -8.20
N THR A 3 4.76 -8.82 -9.13
CA THR A 3 5.77 -8.65 -10.18
C THR A 3 5.53 -7.46 -11.09
N VAL A 4 4.26 -7.09 -11.34
CA VAL A 4 3.92 -5.92 -12.18
C VAL A 4 4.39 -4.62 -11.53
N PHE A 5 4.41 -4.54 -10.20
CA PHE A 5 4.72 -3.31 -9.46
C PHE A 5 6.21 -3.00 -9.39
N LEU A 6 7.03 -4.03 -9.19
CA LEU A 6 8.48 -3.92 -9.13
C LEU A 6 9.07 -3.35 -10.44
N VAL A 7 8.47 -3.70 -11.59
CA VAL A 7 8.90 -3.24 -12.92
C VAL A 7 8.00 -2.15 -13.53
N SER A 8 6.95 -1.70 -12.81
CA SER A 8 6.06 -0.66 -13.34
C SER A 8 6.81 0.66 -13.50
N PHE A 9 6.70 1.28 -14.67
CA PHE A 9 7.34 2.57 -14.92
C PHE A 9 6.62 3.68 -14.15
N ALA A 10 7.30 4.30 -13.19
CA ALA A 10 6.75 5.36 -12.34
C ALA A 10 6.55 6.71 -13.06
N GLY A 11 7.15 6.87 -14.25
CA GLY A 11 7.18 8.14 -14.97
C GLY A 11 8.47 8.93 -14.78
N MET A 12 9.62 8.29 -15.11
CA MET A 12 10.91 8.99 -15.17
C MET A 12 10.85 10.18 -16.12
N ILE A 13 11.32 11.33 -15.66
CA ILE A 13 11.50 12.52 -16.48
C ILE A 13 12.90 12.46 -17.10
N THR A 14 12.96 12.52 -18.43
CA THR A 14 14.17 12.54 -19.24
C THR A 14 14.16 13.79 -20.13
N LYS A 15 15.29 14.12 -20.74
CA LYS A 15 15.35 15.25 -21.70
C LYS A 15 14.40 15.07 -22.89
N SER A 16 14.16 13.82 -23.33
CA SER A 16 13.31 13.53 -24.48
C SER A 16 11.81 13.71 -24.19
N ASN A 17 11.36 13.45 -22.95
CA ASN A 17 9.95 13.60 -22.58
C ASN A 17 9.65 14.90 -21.81
N HIS A 18 10.67 15.63 -21.36
CA HIS A 18 10.49 16.85 -20.55
C HIS A 18 9.55 17.88 -21.19
N ALA A 19 9.75 18.18 -22.48
CA ALA A 19 8.98 19.19 -23.19
C ALA A 19 7.48 18.85 -23.28
N SER A 20 7.10 17.57 -23.30
CA SER A 20 5.70 17.17 -23.25
C SER A 20 5.15 17.23 -21.82
N LEU A 21 5.93 16.78 -20.83
CA LEU A 21 5.52 16.72 -19.43
C LEU A 21 5.30 18.10 -18.78
N VAL A 22 6.09 19.11 -19.17
CA VAL A 22 5.92 20.51 -18.71
C VAL A 22 4.56 21.09 -19.09
N LYS A 23 3.94 20.59 -20.16
CA LYS A 23 2.64 21.10 -20.66
C LYS A 23 1.43 20.43 -19.99
N ILE A 24 1.62 19.34 -19.25
CA ILE A 24 0.52 18.52 -18.70
C ILE A 24 -0.15 19.21 -17.51
N TYR A 25 0.63 19.83 -16.64
CA TYR A 25 0.13 20.49 -15.42
C TYR A 25 0.54 21.95 -15.42
N ALA A 26 -0.42 22.83 -15.12
CA ALA A 26 -0.16 24.25 -14.99
C ALA A 26 0.70 24.55 -13.75
N TYR A 27 1.52 25.59 -13.85
CA TYR A 27 2.21 26.19 -12.71
C TYR A 27 1.25 27.20 -12.07
N ASP A 28 0.96 27.02 -10.78
CA ASP A 28 0.06 27.91 -10.04
C ASP A 28 0.79 29.06 -9.35
N GLY A 29 2.13 29.04 -9.33
CA GLY A 29 2.91 30.09 -8.67
C GLY A 29 2.75 30.11 -7.15
N VAL A 30 2.13 29.09 -6.55
CA VAL A 30 2.01 28.92 -5.09
C VAL A 30 2.70 27.63 -4.68
N LEU A 31 2.19 26.50 -5.15
CA LEU A 31 2.72 25.17 -4.88
C LEU A 31 3.76 24.76 -5.94
N PHE A 32 3.55 25.17 -7.19
CA PHE A 32 4.38 24.80 -8.34
C PHE A 32 4.90 26.03 -9.06
N GLN A 33 6.16 26.36 -8.76
CA GLN A 33 6.90 27.45 -9.40
C GLN A 33 7.54 27.00 -10.71
N LYS A 34 7.53 27.87 -11.72
CA LYS A 34 8.21 27.66 -13.01
C LYS A 34 9.72 27.92 -12.86
N GLY A 35 10.55 27.25 -13.66
CA GLY A 35 12.00 27.48 -13.68
C GLY A 35 12.79 26.78 -12.58
N VAL A 36 12.16 25.99 -11.71
CA VAL A 36 12.87 25.28 -10.63
C VAL A 36 13.58 24.05 -11.19
N VAL A 37 14.91 24.08 -11.22
CA VAL A 37 15.75 22.99 -11.73
C VAL A 37 16.06 21.97 -10.63
N CYS A 38 16.06 20.69 -10.96
CA CYS A 38 16.59 19.64 -10.09
C CYS A 38 18.13 19.68 -10.12
N PRO A 39 18.82 19.85 -8.97
CA PRO A 39 20.28 19.94 -8.95
C PRO A 39 20.96 18.62 -9.36
N THR A 40 20.36 17.48 -9.04
CA THR A 40 20.93 16.15 -9.35
C THR A 40 20.72 15.75 -10.81
N CYS A 41 19.52 15.97 -11.35
CA CYS A 41 19.18 15.54 -12.71
C CYS A 41 19.46 16.62 -13.77
N ASN A 42 19.69 17.87 -13.35
CA ASN A 42 19.85 19.05 -14.21
C ASN A 42 18.73 19.22 -15.25
N ILE A 43 17.48 19.07 -14.79
CA ILE A 43 16.26 19.22 -15.59
C ILE A 43 15.30 20.15 -14.82
N GLU A 44 14.66 21.08 -15.51
CA GLU A 44 13.57 21.90 -14.95
C GLU A 44 12.42 20.99 -14.51
N LYS A 45 12.02 21.05 -13.24
CA LYS A 45 10.96 20.20 -12.69
C LYS A 45 9.61 20.60 -13.29
N PRO A 46 8.94 19.72 -14.06
CA PRO A 46 7.54 19.93 -14.41
C PRO A 46 6.68 20.10 -13.14
N ALA A 47 5.57 20.82 -13.23
CA ALA A 47 4.64 20.93 -12.11
C ALA A 47 4.24 19.53 -11.57
N ARG A 48 4.12 19.41 -10.25
CA ARG A 48 3.88 18.16 -9.51
C ARG A 48 4.97 17.09 -9.60
N SER A 49 6.15 17.39 -10.14
CA SER A 49 7.29 16.45 -10.14
C SER A 49 8.19 16.62 -8.91
N LYS A 50 8.88 15.54 -8.52
CA LYS A 50 9.93 15.59 -7.48
C LYS A 50 11.09 14.66 -7.86
N HIS A 51 12.28 14.95 -7.31
CA HIS A 51 13.41 14.03 -7.36
C HIS A 51 13.30 13.02 -6.22
N CYS A 52 13.42 11.73 -6.53
CA CYS A 52 13.55 10.68 -5.54
C CYS A 52 15.03 10.34 -5.40
N SER A 53 15.59 10.53 -4.20
CA SER A 53 16.99 10.18 -3.91
C SER A 53 17.24 8.68 -3.97
N PHE A 54 16.31 7.85 -3.47
CA PHE A 54 16.43 6.39 -3.50
C PHE A 54 16.53 5.85 -4.93
N CYS A 55 15.72 6.37 -5.86
CA CYS A 55 15.77 5.96 -7.27
C CYS A 55 16.72 6.82 -8.12
N SER A 56 17.31 7.88 -7.55
CA SER A 56 18.20 8.83 -8.23
C SER A 56 17.62 9.41 -9.53
N MET A 57 16.32 9.72 -9.54
CA MET A 57 15.60 10.18 -10.73
C MET A 57 14.46 11.14 -10.39
N CYS A 58 14.15 12.04 -11.32
CA CYS A 58 12.93 12.85 -11.25
C CYS A 58 11.73 12.05 -11.76
N VAL A 59 10.64 12.09 -11.02
CA VAL A 59 9.40 11.36 -11.32
C VAL A 59 8.27 12.36 -11.57
N HIS A 60 7.54 12.16 -12.65
CA HIS A 60 6.40 12.98 -13.02
C HIS A 60 5.18 12.64 -12.16
N ARG A 61 4.46 13.68 -11.69
CA ARG A 61 3.36 13.55 -10.73
C ARG A 61 3.75 12.64 -9.56
N PHE A 62 4.91 12.91 -8.97
CA PHE A 62 5.47 12.09 -7.90
C PHE A 62 4.55 12.08 -6.70
N ASP A 63 4.20 10.89 -6.22
CA ASP A 63 3.47 10.68 -4.99
C ASP A 63 4.45 10.35 -3.86
N HIS A 64 5.06 9.15 -3.90
CA HIS A 64 6.07 8.72 -2.93
C HIS A 64 6.99 7.63 -3.50
N HIS A 65 8.11 7.36 -2.81
CA HIS A 65 8.86 6.13 -3.00
C HIS A 65 8.32 5.07 -2.04
N CYS A 66 7.79 3.98 -2.57
CA CYS A 66 7.19 2.93 -1.77
C CYS A 66 8.22 1.82 -1.54
N VAL A 67 8.66 1.67 -0.30
CA VAL A 67 9.63 0.63 0.11
C VAL A 67 9.08 -0.78 -0.11
N TRP A 68 7.76 -0.96 0.02
CA TRP A 68 7.10 -2.26 -0.10
C TRP A 68 7.11 -2.82 -1.53
N VAL A 69 7.12 -1.93 -2.53
CA VAL A 69 7.25 -2.32 -3.95
C VAL A 69 8.59 -1.88 -4.53
N ASN A 70 9.52 -1.44 -3.69
CA ASN A 70 10.87 -0.97 -4.05
C ASN A 70 10.89 -0.07 -5.31
N ASN A 71 9.92 0.83 -5.42
CA ASN A 71 9.71 1.64 -6.62
C ASN A 71 8.97 2.95 -6.29
N CYS A 72 9.12 3.96 -7.15
CA CYS A 72 8.35 5.17 -7.04
C CYS A 72 6.90 4.96 -7.51
N ILE A 73 5.97 5.63 -6.84
CA ILE A 73 4.59 5.78 -7.28
C ILE A 73 4.47 7.18 -7.91
N GLY A 74 4.05 7.21 -9.17
CA GLY A 74 3.94 8.43 -9.96
C GLY A 74 2.86 8.34 -11.02
N ALA A 75 2.91 9.24 -12.00
CA ALA A 75 1.85 9.42 -12.99
C ALA A 75 1.41 8.13 -13.69
N PHE A 76 2.35 7.25 -14.02
CA PHE A 76 2.09 6.13 -14.92
C PHE A 76 1.81 4.80 -14.21
N ASN A 77 2.00 4.71 -12.90
CA ASN A 77 1.69 3.51 -12.12
C ASN A 77 0.74 3.72 -10.93
N ALA A 78 0.29 4.95 -10.66
CA ALA A 78 -0.69 5.22 -9.59
C ALA A 78 -1.96 4.36 -9.68
N LYS A 79 -2.54 4.18 -10.88
CA LYS A 79 -3.73 3.33 -11.08
C LYS A 79 -3.48 1.87 -10.70
N TYR A 80 -2.30 1.36 -11.02
CA TYR A 80 -1.93 0.01 -10.65
C TYR A 80 -1.74 -0.05 -9.13
N PHE A 81 -1.12 0.97 -8.51
CA PHE A 81 -0.89 0.99 -7.07
C PHE A 81 -2.20 0.90 -6.29
N PHE A 82 -3.24 1.63 -6.71
CA PHE A 82 -4.58 1.49 -6.13
C PHE A 82 -5.18 0.09 -6.32
N LEU A 83 -5.01 -0.53 -7.50
CA LEU A 83 -5.44 -1.91 -7.72
C LEU A 83 -4.69 -2.89 -6.81
N TYR A 84 -3.39 -2.68 -6.59
CA TYR A 84 -2.60 -3.47 -5.65
C TYR A 84 -3.17 -3.37 -4.23
N LEU A 85 -3.39 -2.15 -3.71
CA LEU A 85 -3.97 -1.95 -2.38
C LEU A 85 -5.33 -2.63 -2.24
N PHE A 86 -6.17 -2.53 -3.26
CA PHE A 86 -7.47 -3.18 -3.28
C PHE A 86 -7.34 -4.72 -3.22
N THR A 87 -6.53 -5.32 -4.10
CA THR A 87 -6.33 -6.78 -4.11
C THR A 87 -5.69 -7.29 -2.82
N LEU A 88 -4.77 -6.54 -2.23
CA LEU A 88 -4.13 -6.87 -0.96
C LEU A 88 -5.16 -6.87 0.18
N SER A 89 -6.00 -5.84 0.24
CA SER A 89 -7.06 -5.72 1.25
C SER A 89 -8.10 -6.82 1.10
N ALA A 90 -8.51 -7.12 -0.14
CA ALA A 90 -9.45 -8.21 -0.43
C ALA A 90 -8.87 -9.57 -0.04
N MET A 91 -7.59 -9.83 -0.32
CA MET A 91 -6.93 -11.06 0.09
C MET A 91 -6.86 -11.19 1.62
N ALA A 92 -6.49 -10.13 2.32
CA ALA A 92 -6.46 -10.12 3.79
C ALA A 92 -7.85 -10.39 4.39
N ALA A 93 -8.89 -9.76 3.84
CA ALA A 93 -10.27 -9.99 4.27
C ALA A 93 -10.70 -11.44 4.02
N SER A 94 -10.42 -12.00 2.83
CA SER A 94 -10.73 -13.40 2.52
C SER A 94 -10.04 -14.37 3.47
N ILE A 95 -8.76 -14.14 3.79
CA ILE A 95 -8.03 -14.96 4.75
C ILE A 95 -8.68 -14.88 6.13
N ALA A 96 -8.97 -13.67 6.62
CA ALA A 96 -9.61 -13.48 7.92
C ALA A 96 -10.98 -14.19 8.01
N ILE A 97 -11.80 -14.09 6.96
CA ILE A 97 -13.13 -14.75 6.89
C ILE A 97 -12.97 -16.27 6.90
N ILE A 98 -12.08 -16.82 6.08
CA ILE A 98 -11.87 -18.27 5.98
C ILE A 98 -11.33 -18.82 7.31
N THR A 99 -10.35 -18.14 7.91
CA THR A 99 -9.79 -18.52 9.21
C THR A 99 -10.86 -18.47 10.30
N ALA A 100 -11.66 -17.39 10.37
CA ALA A 100 -12.75 -17.29 11.34
C ALA A 100 -13.79 -18.40 11.15
N ALA A 101 -14.22 -18.65 9.91
CA ALA A 101 -15.17 -19.72 9.59
C ALA A 101 -14.62 -21.11 9.97
N PHE A 102 -13.34 -21.37 9.71
CA PHE A 102 -12.68 -22.61 10.10
C PHE A 102 -12.64 -22.77 11.63
N LEU A 103 -12.23 -21.74 12.36
CA LEU A 103 -12.17 -21.78 13.83
C LEU A 103 -13.56 -21.99 14.44
N ILE A 104 -14.59 -21.32 13.92
CA ILE A 104 -15.98 -21.53 14.35
C ILE A 104 -16.39 -22.99 14.12
N GLN A 105 -16.09 -23.54 12.94
CA GLN A 105 -16.41 -24.94 12.65
C GLN A 105 -15.68 -25.91 13.59
N VAL A 106 -14.43 -25.65 13.93
CA VAL A 106 -13.66 -26.44 14.91
C VAL A 106 -14.32 -26.39 16.29
N VAL A 107 -14.70 -25.21 16.78
CA VAL A 107 -15.38 -25.05 18.08
C VAL A 107 -16.71 -25.81 18.12
N LEU A 108 -17.49 -25.75 17.03
CA LEU A 108 -18.76 -26.45 16.92
C LEU A 108 -18.59 -27.98 16.88
N LEU A 109 -17.60 -28.49 16.14
CA LEU A 109 -17.36 -29.93 16.00
C LEU A 109 -16.68 -30.55 17.22
N SER A 110 -15.78 -29.82 17.86
CA SER A 110 -15.07 -30.28 19.07
C SER A 110 -15.95 -30.28 20.31
N ASN A 111 -17.17 -29.72 20.22
CA ASN A 111 -18.11 -29.60 21.34
C ASN A 111 -17.50 -28.90 22.56
N VAL A 112 -16.45 -28.10 22.34
CA VAL A 112 -15.70 -27.38 23.38
C VAL A 112 -16.61 -26.43 24.18
N MET A 113 -17.65 -25.89 23.54
CA MET A 113 -18.69 -25.09 24.19
C MET A 113 -19.52 -25.85 25.24
N ARG A 114 -19.40 -27.17 25.33
CA ARG A 114 -20.02 -27.99 26.39
C ARG A 114 -19.04 -28.38 27.49
N GLY A 115 -17.77 -28.00 27.38
CA GLY A 115 -16.77 -28.24 28.41
C GLY A 115 -16.92 -27.25 29.57
N SER A 116 -16.33 -27.62 30.70
CA SER A 116 -16.12 -26.73 31.85
C SER A 116 -14.63 -26.62 32.15
N TYR A 117 -14.23 -25.50 32.77
CA TYR A 117 -12.89 -25.29 33.28
C TYR A 117 -12.97 -24.94 34.77
N ILE A 118 -11.88 -25.20 35.49
CA ILE A 118 -11.75 -24.85 36.91
C ILE A 118 -10.85 -23.61 36.99
N ASP A 119 -11.31 -22.57 37.67
CA ASP A 119 -10.54 -21.35 37.88
C ASP A 119 -9.48 -21.50 39.00
N ASP A 120 -8.65 -20.48 39.19
CA ASP A 120 -7.60 -20.47 40.23
C ASP A 120 -8.17 -20.56 41.67
N GLN A 121 -9.48 -20.36 41.83
CA GLN A 121 -10.22 -20.42 43.10
C GLN A 121 -10.93 -21.77 43.28
N GLY A 122 -10.75 -22.70 42.34
CA GLY A 122 -11.35 -24.03 42.35
C GLY A 122 -12.81 -24.08 41.93
N GLN A 123 -13.38 -23.00 41.39
CA GLN A 123 -14.76 -22.94 40.91
C GLN A 123 -14.87 -23.45 39.47
N GLU A 124 -15.90 -24.25 39.20
CA GLU A 124 -16.17 -24.79 37.86
C GLU A 124 -17.05 -23.83 37.05
N HIS A 125 -16.53 -23.36 35.92
CA HIS A 125 -17.23 -22.47 35.00
C HIS A 125 -17.40 -23.13 33.62
N ALA A 126 -18.53 -22.86 32.97
CA ALA A 126 -18.75 -23.30 31.60
C ALA A 126 -17.81 -22.55 30.64
N VAL A 127 -17.34 -23.24 29.60
CA VAL A 127 -16.55 -22.61 28.53
C VAL A 127 -17.46 -21.71 27.69
N GLU A 128 -17.36 -20.41 27.90
CA GLU A 128 -18.04 -19.39 27.10
C GLU A 128 -17.16 -18.86 25.97
N ILE A 129 -17.78 -18.18 24.99
CA ILE A 129 -17.07 -17.61 23.84
C ILE A 129 -15.94 -16.68 24.33
N LEU A 130 -16.19 -15.84 25.33
CA LEU A 130 -15.20 -14.91 25.91
C LEU A 130 -13.92 -15.59 26.39
N PHE A 131 -14.01 -16.83 26.88
CA PHE A 131 -12.85 -17.63 27.28
C PHE A 131 -12.04 -18.14 26.08
N LEU A 132 -12.69 -18.41 24.94
CA LEU A 132 -12.05 -18.91 23.72
C LEU A 132 -11.36 -17.82 22.88
N ILE A 133 -11.69 -16.55 23.12
CA ILE A 133 -11.11 -15.39 22.41
C ILE A 133 -10.11 -14.58 23.26
N GLN A 134 -9.80 -15.02 24.49
CA GLN A 134 -8.68 -14.49 25.29
C GLN A 134 -7.34 -15.04 24.77
#